data_AF-A0A316C0U7-F1
#
_entry.id   AF-A0A316C0U7-F1
#
_cell.length_a   1.000
_cell.length_b   1.000
_cell.length_c   1.000
_cell.angle_alpha   90.00
_cell.angle_beta   90.00
_cell.angle_gamma   90.00
#
_symmetry.space_group_name_H-M   'P 1'
#
loop_
_entity.id
_entity.type
_entity.pdbx_description
1 polymer ?
#
loop_
_entity_poly.entity_id
_entity_poly.type
_entity_poly.pdbx_seq_one_letter_code
_entity_poly.pdbx_strand_id
1 'polypeptide(L)' 'MYAFHFMDATWRIAHRTNSKEPRPAWGTEAHALYEGIYGTRTEADTAIVMIRALLVAEGLTNG' A
#
# COMPACT_ATOMS: atom_id res chain seq x y z
N MET A 1 -1.72 -7.57 -5.52
CA MET A 1 -2.73 -6.57 -5.86
C MET A 1 -3.28 -5.97 -4.59
N TYR A 2 -2.81 -4.76 -4.31
CA TYR A 2 -3.49 -3.83 -3.42
C TYR A 2 -4.88 -3.47 -3.95
N ALA A 3 -5.85 -3.40 -3.05
CA ALA A 3 -7.21 -2.95 -3.28
C ALA A 3 -7.48 -1.72 -2.41
N PHE A 4 -8.64 -1.12 -2.64
CA PHE A 4 -9.04 0.07 -1.91
C PHE A 4 -10.36 -0.18 -1.21
N HIS A 5 -10.42 0.22 0.05
CA HIS A 5 -11.66 0.29 0.80
C HIS A 5 -12.00 1.75 1.04
N PHE A 6 -13.19 2.15 0.61
CA PHE A 6 -13.75 3.45 0.93
C PHE A 6 -14.66 3.30 2.15
N MET A 7 -14.31 3.95 3.26
CA MET A 7 -15.05 3.94 4.52
C MET A 7 -14.99 5.32 5.15
N ASP A 8 -16.10 5.78 5.73
CA ASP A 8 -16.18 7.05 6.46
C ASP A 8 -15.64 8.26 5.67
N ALA A 9 -16.01 8.36 4.39
CA ALA A 9 -15.53 9.38 3.45
C ALA A 9 -14.00 9.37 3.19
N THR A 10 -13.32 8.28 3.50
CA THR A 10 -11.87 8.12 3.31
C THR A 10 -11.51 6.83 2.59
N TRP A 11 -10.35 6.83 1.93
CA TRP A 11 -9.78 5.69 1.22
C TRP A 11 -8.67 5.05 2.05
N ARG A 12 -8.70 3.72 2.14
CA ARG A 12 -7.66 2.91 2.79
C ARG A 12 -7.15 1.85 1.83
N ILE A 13 -5.87 1.51 1.96
CA ILE A 13 -5.24 0.46 1.16
C ILE A 13 -5.45 -0.88 1.86
N ALA A 14 -5.91 -1.88 1.10
CA ALA A 14 -6.12 -3.24 1.57
C ALA A 14 -5.26 -4.21 0.77
N HIS A 15 -4.55 -5.11 1.45
CA HIS A 15 -3.82 -6.18 0.79
C HIS A 15 -4.75 -7.37 0.54
N ARG A 16 -4.88 -7.80 -0.72
CA ARG A 16 -5.67 -9.00 -1.03
C ARG A 16 -4.89 -10.25 -0.61
N THR A 17 -5.57 -11.16 0.08
CA THR A 17 -4.99 -12.40 0.65
C THR A 17 -4.27 -13.28 -0.38
N ASN A 18 -4.65 -13.21 -1.66
CA ASN A 18 -4.03 -13.97 -2.77
C ASN A 18 -3.14 -13.12 -3.68
N SER A 19 -2.65 -11.99 -3.17
CA SER A 19 -1.74 -11.10 -3.88
C SER A 19 -0.33 -11.68 -3.93
N LYS A 20 0.28 -11.73 -5.13
CA LYS A 20 1.73 -11.95 -5.28
C LYS A 20 2.59 -10.74 -4.88
N GLU A 21 2.00 -9.56 -4.68
CA GLU A 21 2.74 -8.40 -4.21
C GLU A 21 3.09 -8.58 -2.72
N PRO A 22 4.36 -8.33 -2.33
CA PRO A 22 4.78 -8.42 -0.94
C PRO A 22 4.02 -7.40 -0.09
N ARG A 23 3.71 -7.79 1.15
CA ARG A 23 3.11 -6.89 2.13
C ARG A 23 4.23 -6.06 2.80
N PRO A 24 4.03 -4.76 3.04
CA PRO A 24 5.01 -3.95 3.76
C PRO A 24 5.27 -4.49 5.15
N ALA A 25 6.55 -4.60 5.50
CA ALA A 25 6.99 -5.03 6.81
C ALA A 25 6.67 -3.98 7.88
N TRP A 26 6.32 -4.41 9.08
CA TRP A 26 6.01 -3.50 10.19
C TRP A 26 7.18 -2.56 10.48
N GLY A 27 6.87 -1.29 10.74
CA GLY A 27 7.86 -0.27 11.07
C GLY A 27 8.61 0.34 9.88
N THR A 28 8.32 -0.07 8.64
CA THR A 28 8.85 0.59 7.44
C THR A 28 7.98 1.75 6.97
N GLU A 29 8.55 2.65 6.16
CA GLU A 29 7.81 3.74 5.53
C GLU A 29 6.69 3.21 4.62
N ALA A 30 6.93 2.11 3.91
CA ALA A 30 5.92 1.45 3.10
C ALA A 30 4.72 0.96 3.95
N HIS A 31 4.97 0.55 5.19
CA HIS A 31 3.89 0.16 6.11
C HIS A 31 3.10 1.35 6.62
N ALA A 32 3.75 2.48 6.91
CA ALA A 32 3.05 3.71 7.28
C ALA A 32 2.12 4.20 6.16
N LEU A 33 2.55 4.13 4.91
CA LEU A 33 1.70 4.43 3.75
C LEU A 33 0.56 3.41 3.59
N TYR A 34 0.82 2.13 3.84
CA TYR A 34 -0.21 1.08 3.73
C TYR A 34 -1.35 1.27 4.74
N GLU A 35 -1.03 1.62 5.99
CA GLU A 35 -2.03 1.92 7.05
C GLU A 35 -2.62 3.33 6.95
N GLY A 36 -2.20 4.11 5.96
CA GLY A 36 -2.64 5.49 5.74
C GLY A 36 -4.14 5.61 5.41
N ILE A 37 -4.70 6.76 5.80
CA ILE A 37 -6.06 7.17 5.47
C ILE A 37 -5.98 8.35 4.51
N TYR A 38 -6.61 8.21 3.34
CA TYR A 38 -6.52 9.17 2.25
C TYR A 38 -7.87 9.84 2.01
N GLY A 39 -7.88 11.16 1.79
CA GLY A 39 -9.12 11.90 1.52
C GLY A 39 -9.66 11.63 0.12
N THR A 40 -8.77 11.35 -0.82
CA THR A 40 -9.10 11.11 -2.22
C THR A 40 -8.56 9.78 -2.72
N ARG A 41 -9.17 9.28 -3.80
CA ARG A 41 -8.71 8.08 -4.48
C ARG A 41 -7.31 8.26 -5.07
N THR A 42 -7.04 9.41 -5.67
CA THR A 42 -5.75 9.74 -6.29
C THR A 42 -4.60 9.68 -5.29
N GLU A 43 -4.77 10.24 -4.09
CA GLU A 43 -3.76 10.14 -3.03
C GLU A 43 -3.46 8.68 -2.65
N ALA A 44 -4.51 7.87 -2.53
CA ALA A 44 -4.36 6.45 -2.24
C ALA A 44 -3.66 5.69 -3.38
N ASP A 45 -3.93 6.03 -4.65
CA ASP A 45 -3.23 5.47 -5.81
C ASP A 45 -1.74 5.87 -5.80
N THR A 46 -1.42 7.14 -5.50
CA THR A 46 -0.04 7.62 -5.33
C THR A 46 0.69 6.85 -4.23
N ALA A 47 0.04 6.63 -3.10
CA ALA A 47 0.62 5.86 -1.99
C ALA A 47 0.95 4.42 -2.39
N ILE A 48 0.12 3.73 -3.19
CA ILE A 48 0.44 2.39 -3.70
C ILE A 48 1.69 2.40 -4.58
N VAL A 49 1.85 3.41 -5.44
CA VAL A 49 3.05 3.55 -6.28
C VAL A 49 4.30 3.70 -5.41
N MET A 50 4.22 4.53 -4.36
CA MET A 50 5.33 4.71 -3.42
C MET A 50 5.63 3.44 -2.62
N ILE A 51 4.61 2.75 -2.12
CA ILE A 51 4.76 1.45 -1.44
C ILE A 51 5.51 0.47 -2.33
N ARG A 52 5.13 0.35 -3.61
CA ARG A 52 5.83 -0.53 -4.56
C ARG A 52 7.28 -0.12 -4.76
N ALA A 53 7.57 1.17 -4.90
CA ALA A 53 8.93 1.66 -5.07
C ALA A 53 9.80 1.37 -3.84
N LEU A 54 9.25 1.55 -2.63
CA LEU A 54 9.93 1.26 -1.37
C LEU A 54 10.19 -0.25 -1.22
N LEU A 55 9.21 -1.10 -1.54
CA LEU A 55 9.39 -2.56 -1.49
C LEU A 55 10.46 -3.07 -2.46
N VAL A 56 10.62 -2.42 -3.62
CA VAL A 56 11.73 -2.70 -4.55
C VAL A 56 13.06 -2.29 -3.95
N ALA A 57 13.14 -1.10 -3.34
CA ALA A 57 14.35 -0.62 -2.69
C ALA A 57 14.77 -1.49 -1.49
N GLU A 58 13.80 -2.04 -0.76
CA GLU A 58 14.00 -3.00 0.35
C GLU A 58 14.39 -4.41 -0.14
N GLY A 59 14.42 -4.66 -1.46
CA GLY A 59 14.76 -5.95 -2.06
C GLY A 59 13.66 -7.01 -1.91
N LEU A 60 12.46 -6.62 -1.46
CA LEU A 60 11.33 -7.51 -1.19
C LEU A 60 10.54 -7.90 -2.44
N THR A 61 10.77 -7.24 -3.58
CA THR A 61 10.25 -7.63 -4.89
C THR A 61 11.35 -8.25 -5.75
N ASN A 62 11.75 -9.49 -5.44
CA ASN A 62 12.53 -10.34 -6.34
C ASN A 62 11.81 -11.69 -6.47
N GLY A 63 11.14 -11.92 -7.60
CA GLY A 63 10.41 -13.15 -7.92
C GLY A 63 9.31 -12.95 -8.95
#